data_AF-A0A259RZZ1-F1
#
_entry.id   AF-A0A259RZZ1-F1
#
_cell.length_a   1.000
_cell.length_b   1.000
_cell.length_c   1.000
_cell.angle_alpha   90.00
_cell.angle_beta   90.00
_cell.angle_gamma   90.00
#
_symmetry.space_group_name_H-M   'P 1'
#
loop_
_entity.id
_entity.type
_entity.pdbx_description
1 polymer ?
#
loop_
_entity_poly.entity_id
_entity_poly.type
_entity_poly.pdbx_seq_one_letter_code
_entity_poly.pdbx_strand_id
1 'polypeptide(L)'
;IAINKWDNLTDYARAEVKRQIDLRLDFINYAEMHFISALHGTGVGHLFESVDKAYLAAMRDISTNVLTRSLEAAVFAHQPPLIHGRRIKLRYAHQGGSNPPIIVIHGKQTDRLPGNYSRYLEGWFRKEFQLMGTPIRLEFRTDSNPYEGKYDIRTPLQRFKAKKEERQIAGMKRKSAANAERRARDEAASSNTPPATAVKAGKPAAKTTKTTARNLAKGAAKNTARPAAKAAAPKTVAKANSRKSALSARPAAKPGAGRKPTGGRGGR
;
A
#
# COMPACT_ATOMS: atom_id res chain seq x y z
N ILE A 1 8.69 26.60 12.26
CA ILE A 1 10.14 26.67 12.57
C ILE A 1 10.38 28.02 13.24
N ALA A 2 10.93 28.03 14.45
CA ALA A 2 11.25 29.25 15.16
C ALA A 2 12.78 29.45 15.19
N ILE A 3 13.26 30.54 14.59
CA ILE A 3 14.67 30.91 14.56
C ILE A 3 14.86 31.95 15.66
N ASN A 4 15.52 31.54 16.74
CA ASN A 4 15.75 32.37 17.91
C ASN A 4 17.04 33.21 17.77
N LYS A 5 17.18 34.24 18.63
CA LYS A 5 18.30 35.19 18.67
C LYS A 5 18.41 36.06 17.41
N TRP A 6 17.26 36.50 16.90
CA TRP A 6 17.18 37.32 15.69
C TRP A 6 17.47 38.83 15.90
N ASP A 7 17.59 39.23 17.17
CA ASP A 7 17.80 40.61 17.65
C ASP A 7 19.17 41.19 17.30
N ASN A 8 20.25 40.40 17.44
CA ASN A 8 21.62 40.89 17.28
C ASN A 8 22.22 40.68 15.88
N LEU A 9 21.40 40.51 14.84
CA LEU A 9 21.89 40.21 13.48
C LEU A 9 21.85 41.45 12.56
N THR A 10 22.96 41.71 11.87
CA THR A 10 23.03 42.70 10.78
C THR A 10 22.16 42.26 9.59
N ASP A 11 21.74 43.19 8.73
CA ASP A 11 20.90 42.86 7.56
C ASP A 11 21.57 41.85 6.62
N TYR A 12 22.89 41.96 6.44
CA TYR A 12 23.68 41.00 5.67
C TYR A 12 23.64 39.59 6.29
N ALA A 13 23.86 39.50 7.61
CA ALA A 13 23.81 38.22 8.31
C ALA A 13 22.40 37.60 8.28
N ARG A 14 21.35 38.42 8.39
CA ARG A 14 19.96 37.96 8.25
C ARG A 14 19.68 37.35 6.88
N ALA A 15 20.15 37.99 5.81
CA ALA A 15 19.98 37.48 4.44
C ALA A 15 20.73 36.16 4.24
N GLU A 16 21.97 36.05 4.72
CA GLU A 16 22.74 34.81 4.59
C GLU A 16 22.15 33.66 5.41
N VAL A 17 21.70 33.93 6.64
CA VAL A 17 21.02 32.90 7.46
C VAL A 17 19.74 32.42 6.77
N LYS A 18 18.94 33.33 6.21
CA LYS A 18 17.74 32.94 5.45
C LYS A 18 18.09 32.04 4.26
N ARG A 19 19.11 32.40 3.47
CA ARG A 19 19.59 31.60 2.33
C ARG A 19 20.07 30.22 2.77
N GLN A 20 20.84 30.14 3.85
CA GLN A 20 21.35 28.88 4.38
C GLN A 20 20.22 27.97 4.88
N ILE A 21 19.20 28.55 5.49
CA ILE A 21 18.02 27.82 5.96
C ILE A 21 17.23 27.27 4.78
N ASP A 22 16.95 28.09 3.77
CA ASP A 22 16.24 27.65 2.56
C ASP A 22 16.96 26.49 1.85
N LEU A 23 18.29 26.53 1.79
CA LEU A 23 19.11 25.47 1.17
C LEU A 23 19.16 24.19 1.99
N ARG A 24 19.22 24.28 3.32
CA ARG A 24 19.39 23.12 4.21
C ARG A 24 18.07 22.48 4.62
N LEU A 25 16.98 23.26 4.70
CA LEU A 25 15.66 22.84 5.18
C LEU A 25 14.60 22.70 4.07
N ASP A 26 15.02 22.45 2.83
CA ASP A 26 14.10 22.25 1.68
C ASP A 26 13.05 21.14 1.95
N PHE A 27 13.40 20.14 2.75
CA PHE A 27 12.48 19.06 3.15
C PHE A 27 11.34 19.51 4.08
N ILE A 28 11.43 20.70 4.70
CA ILE A 28 10.42 21.26 5.61
C ILE A 28 9.68 22.46 4.99
N ASN A 29 9.40 22.37 3.69
CA ASN A 29 8.63 23.38 2.96
C ASN A 29 7.14 23.52 3.40
N TYR A 30 6.66 22.73 4.37
CA TYR A 30 5.31 22.85 4.94
C TYR A 30 5.25 23.74 6.19
N ALA A 31 6.37 24.00 6.85
CA ALA A 31 6.37 24.71 8.12
C ALA A 31 6.57 26.21 7.93
N GLU A 32 5.74 27.03 8.59
CA GLU A 32 5.93 28.48 8.63
C GLU A 32 7.21 28.83 9.39
N MET A 33 7.96 29.81 8.87
CA MET A 33 9.19 30.29 9.48
C MET A 33 8.91 31.56 10.28
N HIS A 34 9.26 31.53 11.57
CA HIS A 34 9.16 32.67 12.47
C HIS A 34 10.55 33.04 12.97
N PHE A 35 10.86 34.32 12.89
CA PHE A 35 12.07 34.89 13.45
C PHE A 35 11.72 35.51 14.80
N ILE A 36 12.33 35.01 15.87
CA ILE A 36 11.99 35.40 17.24
C ILE A 36 13.23 35.85 18.01
N SER A 37 13.02 36.69 19.00
CA SER A 37 13.95 36.85 20.12
C SER A 37 13.22 36.47 21.40
N ALA A 38 13.58 35.31 21.96
CA ALA A 38 13.00 34.85 23.22
C ALA A 38 13.37 35.77 24.40
N LEU A 39 14.51 36.48 24.32
CA LEU A 39 14.96 37.41 25.36
C LEU A 39 14.11 38.69 25.37
N HIS A 40 13.81 39.23 24.19
CA HIS A 40 13.07 40.49 24.03
C HIS A 40 11.56 40.27 23.86
N GLY A 41 11.11 39.03 23.71
CA GLY A 41 9.70 38.67 23.48
C GLY A 41 9.20 38.95 22.06
N THR A 42 10.03 39.52 21.18
CA THR A 42 9.67 39.86 19.80
C THR A 42 9.36 38.60 18.99
N GLY A 43 8.18 38.58 18.34
CA GLY A 43 7.76 37.51 17.44
C GLY A 43 7.15 36.27 18.14
N VAL A 44 7.09 36.25 19.47
CA VAL A 44 6.52 35.12 20.23
C VAL A 44 5.00 35.02 20.06
N GLY A 45 4.28 36.14 19.95
CA GLY A 45 2.83 36.13 19.71
C GLY A 45 2.42 35.41 18.41
N HIS A 46 3.12 35.71 17.31
CA HIS A 46 2.88 35.07 16.01
C HIS A 46 3.16 33.56 16.00
N LEU A 47 4.01 33.08 16.92
CA LEU A 47 4.28 31.64 17.05
C LEU A 47 3.01 30.89 17.44
N PHE A 48 2.24 31.41 18.40
CA PHE A 48 1.03 30.75 18.89
C PHE A 48 -0.05 30.67 17.82
N GLU A 49 -0.26 31.74 17.05
CA GLU A 49 -1.20 31.74 15.92
C GLU A 49 -0.85 30.65 14.89
N SER A 50 0.42 30.46 14.60
CA SER A 50 0.89 29.46 13.64
C SER A 50 0.84 28.04 14.18
N VAL A 51 1.01 27.86 15.50
CA VAL A 51 0.76 26.57 16.17
C VAL A 51 -0.71 26.18 16.07
N ASP A 52 -1.63 27.11 16.32
CA ASP A 52 -3.07 26.86 16.22
C ASP A 52 -3.48 26.51 14.78
N LYS A 53 -2.96 27.25 13.79
CA LYS A 53 -3.17 26.93 12.37
C LYS A 53 -2.64 25.54 12.01
N ALA A 54 -1.44 25.20 12.47
CA ALA A 54 -0.85 23.88 12.23
C ALA A 54 -1.68 22.75 12.87
N TYR A 55 -2.19 22.97 14.08
CA TYR A 55 -3.06 22.02 14.76
C TYR A 55 -4.39 21.82 14.02
N LEU A 56 -5.05 22.91 13.61
CA LEU A 56 -6.28 22.85 12.81
C LEU A 56 -6.06 22.15 11.47
N ALA A 57 -4.91 22.37 10.82
CA ALA A 57 -4.53 21.64 9.61
C ALA A 57 -4.31 20.14 9.87
N ALA A 58 -3.63 19.78 10.97
CA ALA A 58 -3.35 18.38 11.31
C ALA A 58 -4.62 17.58 11.63
N MET A 59 -5.60 18.23 12.26
CA MET A 59 -6.88 17.63 12.68
C MET A 59 -8.01 17.83 11.67
N ARG A 60 -7.71 18.34 10.48
CA ARG A 60 -8.73 18.60 9.47
C ARG A 60 -9.29 17.29 8.91
N ASP A 61 -10.59 17.11 9.04
CA ASP A 61 -11.30 16.02 8.38
C ASP A 61 -11.72 16.46 6.96
N ILE A 62 -11.30 15.70 5.96
CA ILE A 62 -11.53 15.98 4.55
C ILE A 62 -12.34 14.83 3.96
N SER A 63 -13.54 15.14 3.48
CA SER A 63 -14.41 14.14 2.87
C SER A 63 -13.78 13.51 1.62
N THR A 64 -14.02 12.21 1.42
CA THR A 64 -13.57 11.43 0.27
C THR A 64 -13.94 12.06 -1.08
N ASN A 65 -15.11 12.69 -1.16
CA ASN A 65 -15.58 13.34 -2.39
C ASN A 65 -14.70 14.55 -2.76
N VAL A 66 -14.42 15.40 -1.77
CA VAL A 66 -13.56 16.58 -1.97
C VAL A 66 -12.13 16.16 -2.32
N LEU A 67 -11.58 15.15 -1.63
CA LEU A 67 -10.26 14.59 -1.95
C LEU A 67 -10.21 14.03 -3.37
N THR A 68 -11.23 13.27 -3.77
CA THR A 68 -11.27 12.66 -5.10
C THR A 68 -11.41 13.71 -6.20
N ARG A 69 -12.24 14.75 -6.01
CA ARG A 69 -12.35 15.86 -6.95
C ARG A 69 -11.04 16.65 -7.10
N SER A 70 -10.36 16.90 -5.98
CA SER A 70 -9.04 17.57 -6.00
C SER A 70 -7.99 16.70 -6.71
N LEU A 71 -8.02 15.39 -6.50
CA LEU A 71 -7.15 14.43 -7.20
C LEU A 71 -7.39 14.47 -8.72
N GLU A 72 -8.65 14.46 -9.16
CA GLU A 72 -8.99 14.55 -10.58
C GLU A 72 -8.49 15.85 -11.21
N ALA A 73 -8.62 16.98 -10.50
CA ALA A 73 -8.09 18.27 -10.94
C ALA A 73 -6.55 18.24 -11.05
N ALA A 74 -5.85 17.64 -10.09
CA ALA A 74 -4.40 17.47 -10.14
C ALA A 74 -3.97 16.62 -11.35
N VAL A 75 -4.65 15.50 -11.58
CA VAL A 75 -4.38 14.60 -12.71
C VAL A 75 -4.66 15.26 -14.06
N PHE A 76 -5.68 16.12 -14.12
CA PHE A 76 -5.99 16.91 -15.31
C PHE A 76 -4.90 17.94 -15.60
N ALA A 77 -4.43 18.66 -14.58
CA ALA A 77 -3.38 19.66 -14.70
C ALA A 77 -2.02 19.04 -15.07
N HIS A 78 -1.66 17.91 -14.45
CA HIS A 78 -0.42 17.21 -14.72
C HIS A 78 -0.66 15.69 -14.78
N GLN A 79 -0.57 15.16 -15.99
CA GLN A 79 -0.89 13.74 -16.24
C GLN A 79 0.18 12.80 -15.64
N PRO A 80 -0.23 11.66 -15.08
CA PRO A 80 0.71 10.63 -14.64
C PRO A 80 1.57 10.10 -15.80
N PRO A 81 2.86 9.79 -15.55
CA PRO A 81 3.75 9.26 -16.56
C PRO A 81 3.31 7.87 -17.04
N LEU A 82 3.70 7.53 -18.26
CA LEU A 82 3.50 6.20 -18.82
C LEU A 82 4.58 5.25 -18.31
N ILE A 83 4.18 4.07 -17.85
CA ILE A 83 5.08 3.03 -17.41
C ILE A 83 4.78 1.76 -18.19
N HIS A 84 5.79 1.24 -18.91
CA HIS A 84 5.65 0.05 -19.76
C HIS A 84 4.49 0.15 -20.76
N GLY A 85 4.33 1.32 -21.39
CA GLY A 85 3.29 1.59 -22.39
C GLY A 85 1.87 1.72 -21.83
N ARG A 86 1.68 1.71 -20.51
CA ARG A 86 0.37 1.91 -19.87
C ARG A 86 0.42 3.13 -18.94
N ARG A 87 -0.67 3.91 -18.93
CA ARG A 87 -0.83 5.04 -18.00
C ARG A 87 -1.29 4.52 -16.64
N ILE A 88 -0.71 5.09 -15.59
CA ILE A 88 -1.19 4.88 -14.22
C ILE A 88 -2.55 5.56 -14.10
N LYS A 89 -3.54 4.84 -13.57
CA LYS A 89 -4.90 5.37 -13.38
C LYS A 89 -5.18 5.52 -11.90
N LEU A 90 -5.18 6.77 -11.42
CA LEU A 90 -5.66 7.13 -10.08
C LEU A 90 -7.18 7.25 -10.15
N ARG A 91 -7.90 6.59 -9.24
CA ARG A 91 -9.36 6.48 -9.30
C ARG A 91 -10.05 7.33 -8.25
N TYR A 92 -9.64 7.20 -7.00
CA TYR A 92 -10.22 7.96 -5.90
C TYR A 92 -9.22 8.06 -4.75
N ALA A 93 -9.45 9.02 -3.86
CA ALA A 93 -8.65 9.23 -2.66
C ALA A 93 -9.55 9.35 -1.44
N HIS A 94 -9.10 8.82 -0.31
CA HIS A 94 -9.76 8.98 0.97
C HIS A 94 -8.74 9.27 2.06
N GLN A 95 -9.21 9.85 3.17
CA GLN A 95 -8.39 10.06 4.35
C GLN A 95 -8.23 8.74 5.11
N GLY A 96 -6.98 8.29 5.27
CA GLY A 96 -6.62 7.08 6.01
C GLY A 96 -6.35 7.33 7.50
N GLY A 97 -6.16 8.59 7.90
CA GLY A 97 -5.95 9.00 9.28
C GLY A 97 -5.78 10.52 9.41
N SER A 98 -5.88 11.01 10.65
CA SER A 98 -5.71 12.42 11.02
C SER A 98 -4.52 12.54 11.98
N ASN A 99 -3.75 13.64 11.87
CA ASN A 99 -2.54 13.92 12.65
C ASN A 99 -1.43 12.83 12.65
N PRO A 100 -0.57 12.76 11.61
CA PRO A 100 -0.57 13.57 10.38
C PRO A 100 -1.63 13.08 9.37
N PRO A 101 -2.19 13.97 8.52
CA PRO A 101 -3.17 13.58 7.51
C PRO A 101 -2.55 12.59 6.52
N ILE A 102 -3.12 11.38 6.50
CA ILE A 102 -2.74 10.32 5.56
C ILE A 102 -3.78 10.31 4.45
N ILE A 103 -3.35 10.53 3.21
CA ILE A 103 -4.23 10.43 2.04
C ILE A 103 -3.89 9.14 1.32
N VAL A 104 -4.86 8.23 1.26
CA VAL A 104 -4.72 6.94 0.59
C VAL A 104 -5.36 7.03 -0.79
N ILE A 105 -4.53 6.88 -1.81
CA ILE A 105 -4.92 6.98 -3.22
C ILE A 105 -5.03 5.58 -3.81
N HIS A 106 -6.22 5.25 -4.30
CA HIS A 106 -6.50 3.99 -4.96
C HIS A 106 -6.38 4.11 -6.47
N GLY A 107 -5.81 3.09 -7.10
CA GLY A 107 -5.71 3.06 -8.54
C GLY A 107 -5.16 1.77 -9.13
N LYS A 108 -4.78 1.87 -10.40
CA LYS A 108 -4.10 0.80 -11.14
C LYS A 108 -2.64 1.17 -11.34
N GLN A 109 -1.76 0.23 -11.00
CA GLN A 109 -0.30 0.38 -11.08
C GLN A 109 0.23 1.57 -10.24
N THR A 110 -0.42 1.87 -9.12
CA THR A 110 -0.01 3.00 -8.27
C THR A 110 1.29 2.70 -7.53
N ASP A 111 1.64 1.42 -7.35
CA ASP A 111 2.92 0.99 -6.77
C ASP A 111 4.12 1.37 -7.63
N ARG A 112 3.90 1.60 -8.94
CA ARG A 112 4.95 2.00 -9.87
C ARG A 112 5.07 3.51 -10.03
N LEU A 113 4.28 4.28 -9.29
CA LEU A 113 4.29 5.73 -9.40
C LEU A 113 5.66 6.29 -9.02
N PRO A 114 6.31 7.07 -9.89
CA PRO A 114 7.59 7.69 -9.59
C PRO A 114 7.45 8.69 -8.43
N GLY A 115 8.44 8.72 -7.53
CA GLY A 115 8.37 9.55 -6.31
C GLY A 115 8.29 11.06 -6.56
N ASN A 116 8.74 11.54 -7.72
CA ASN A 116 8.53 12.91 -8.18
C ASN A 116 7.04 13.24 -8.41
N TYR A 117 6.25 12.31 -8.96
CA TYR A 117 4.81 12.52 -9.10
C TYR A 117 4.09 12.46 -7.75
N SER A 118 4.54 11.60 -6.82
CA SER A 118 4.04 11.60 -5.44
C SER A 118 4.28 12.95 -4.75
N ARG A 119 5.48 13.56 -4.89
CA ARG A 119 5.78 14.90 -4.36
C ARG A 119 4.91 15.99 -5.00
N TYR A 120 4.64 15.88 -6.29
CA TYR A 120 3.71 16.78 -6.99
C TYR A 120 2.31 16.73 -6.36
N LEU A 121 1.76 15.52 -6.16
CA LEU A 121 0.45 15.34 -5.53
C LEU A 121 0.44 15.88 -4.09
N GLU A 122 1.52 15.65 -3.34
CA GLU A 122 1.66 16.14 -1.97
C GLU A 122 1.59 17.68 -1.94
N GLY A 123 2.34 18.35 -2.82
CA GLY A 123 2.31 19.79 -2.95
C GLY A 123 0.96 20.34 -3.43
N TRP A 124 0.27 19.61 -4.30
CA TRP A 124 -1.07 19.97 -4.76
C TRP A 124 -2.10 19.94 -3.62
N PHE A 125 -2.18 18.82 -2.89
CA PHE A 125 -3.10 18.69 -1.76
C PHE A 125 -2.79 19.69 -0.65
N ARG A 126 -1.51 19.99 -0.43
CA ARG A 126 -1.11 21.00 0.55
C ARG A 126 -1.66 22.38 0.21
N LYS A 127 -1.55 22.79 -1.05
CA LYS A 127 -2.06 24.09 -1.54
C LYS A 127 -3.58 24.15 -1.50
N GLU A 128 -4.26 23.10 -1.97
CA GLU A 128 -5.72 23.05 -2.05
C GLU A 128 -6.38 23.11 -0.67
N PHE A 129 -5.85 22.35 0.30
CA PHE A 129 -6.44 22.23 1.64
C PHE A 129 -5.80 23.13 2.69
N GLN A 130 -4.87 23.99 2.29
CA GLN A 130 -4.14 24.91 3.16
C GLN A 130 -3.55 24.19 4.39
N LEU A 131 -2.97 23.00 4.16
CA LEU A 131 -2.41 22.15 5.21
C LEU A 131 -1.02 22.65 5.62
N MET A 132 -0.97 23.87 6.15
CA MET A 132 0.24 24.50 6.66
C MET A 132 0.65 23.84 7.98
N GLY A 133 1.95 23.67 8.19
CA GLY A 133 2.52 23.17 9.45
C GLY A 133 2.52 21.65 9.62
N THR A 134 1.81 20.88 8.79
CA THR A 134 1.72 19.42 8.94
C THR A 134 2.25 18.68 7.70
N PRO A 135 3.13 17.66 7.87
CA PRO A 135 3.55 16.82 6.76
C PRO A 135 2.40 15.92 6.29
N ILE A 136 2.14 15.89 4.99
CA ILE A 136 1.13 15.02 4.38
C ILE A 136 1.77 13.69 4.02
N ARG A 137 1.15 12.58 4.40
CA ARG A 137 1.59 11.24 3.99
C ARG A 137 0.71 10.72 2.88
N LEU A 138 1.31 10.41 1.73
CA LEU A 138 0.60 9.77 0.63
C LEU A 138 0.88 8.27 0.64
N GLU A 139 -0.19 7.48 0.73
CA GLU A 139 -0.14 6.05 0.54
C GLU A 139 -0.82 5.66 -0.77
N PHE A 140 -0.17 4.82 -1.55
CA PHE A 140 -0.71 4.30 -2.79
C PHE A 140 -1.15 2.87 -2.58
N ARG A 141 -2.42 2.58 -2.91
CA ARG A 141 -2.95 1.21 -2.87
C ARG A 141 -3.33 0.78 -4.28
N THR A 142 -2.69 -0.29 -4.75
CA THR A 142 -3.08 -0.94 -5.99
C THR A 142 -4.12 -2.01 -5.70
N ASP A 143 -5.22 -1.99 -6.45
CA ASP A 143 -6.20 -3.07 -6.41
C ASP A 143 -5.58 -4.38 -6.91
N SER A 144 -5.66 -5.45 -6.12
CA SER A 144 -5.25 -6.79 -6.55
C SER A 144 -6.04 -7.24 -7.78
N ASN A 145 -5.35 -7.86 -8.75
CA ASN A 145 -6.01 -8.43 -9.92
C ASN A 145 -6.56 -9.82 -9.58
N PRO A 146 -7.90 -10.00 -9.49
CA PRO A 146 -8.48 -11.29 -9.11
C PRO A 146 -8.26 -12.41 -10.15
N TYR A 147 -7.70 -12.11 -11.32
CA TYR A 147 -7.36 -13.07 -12.37
C TYR A 147 -5.86 -13.42 -12.42
N GLU A 148 -5.05 -12.85 -11.53
CA GLU A 148 -3.63 -13.17 -11.46
C GLU A 148 -3.44 -14.65 -11.11
N GLY A 149 -2.75 -15.39 -11.98
CA GLY A 149 -2.53 -16.83 -11.84
C GLY A 149 -3.70 -17.75 -12.19
N LYS A 150 -4.88 -17.22 -12.58
CA LYS A 150 -6.05 -18.04 -12.93
C LYS A 150 -6.06 -18.53 -14.38
N TYR A 151 -5.29 -17.90 -15.27
CA TYR A 151 -5.22 -18.29 -16.68
C TYR A 151 -3.80 -18.65 -17.09
N ASP A 152 -3.68 -19.77 -17.81
CA ASP A 152 -2.43 -20.14 -18.44
C ASP A 152 -2.18 -19.26 -19.66
N ILE A 153 -1.33 -18.25 -19.53
CA ILE A 153 -0.91 -17.36 -20.62
C ILE A 153 -0.08 -18.05 -21.71
N ARG A 154 0.30 -19.33 -21.50
CA ARG A 154 1.04 -20.11 -22.49
C ARG A 154 0.21 -20.27 -23.76
N THR A 155 0.86 -20.10 -24.90
CA THR A 155 0.28 -20.42 -26.21
C THR A 155 -0.04 -21.92 -26.29
N PRO A 156 -0.96 -22.37 -27.16
CA PRO A 156 -1.28 -23.79 -27.31
C PRO A 156 -0.03 -24.66 -27.50
N LEU A 157 0.94 -24.19 -28.31
CA LEU A 157 2.21 -24.88 -28.52
C LEU A 157 3.07 -24.95 -27.26
N GLN A 158 3.17 -23.87 -26.48
CA GLN A 158 3.90 -23.85 -25.21
C GLN A 158 3.26 -24.79 -24.19
N ARG A 159 1.92 -24.90 -24.17
CA ARG A 159 1.20 -25.86 -23.33
C ARG A 159 1.51 -27.30 -23.73
N PHE A 160 1.53 -27.59 -25.03
CA PHE A 160 1.91 -28.92 -25.55
C PHE A 160 3.35 -29.29 -25.23
N LYS A 161 4.30 -28.34 -25.40
CA LYS A 161 5.71 -28.53 -25.04
C LYS A 161 5.88 -28.79 -23.54
N ALA A 162 5.29 -27.95 -22.69
CA ALA A 162 5.34 -28.12 -21.25
C ALA A 162 4.76 -29.48 -20.82
N LYS A 163 3.63 -29.90 -21.40
CA LYS A 163 3.00 -31.21 -21.13
C LYS A 163 3.86 -32.39 -21.61
N LYS A 164 4.58 -32.23 -22.72
CA LYS A 164 5.53 -33.25 -23.23
C LYS A 164 6.74 -33.38 -22.31
N GLU A 165 7.34 -32.26 -21.91
CA GLU A 165 8.46 -32.21 -20.96
C GLU A 165 8.06 -32.81 -19.61
N GLU A 166 6.88 -32.46 -19.09
CA GLU A 166 6.35 -33.01 -17.84
C GLU A 166 6.19 -34.54 -17.90
N ARG A 167 5.69 -35.07 -19.02
CA ARG A 167 5.62 -36.52 -19.27
C ARG A 167 7.01 -37.17 -19.32
N GLN A 168 7.99 -36.54 -19.95
CA GLN A 168 9.36 -37.05 -20.02
C GLN A 168 10.01 -37.08 -18.64
N ILE A 169 9.87 -36.00 -17.85
CA ILE A 169 10.38 -35.92 -16.49
C ILE A 169 9.71 -36.98 -15.59
N ALA A 170 8.39 -37.17 -15.71
CA ALA A 170 7.68 -38.22 -14.99
C ALA A 170 8.15 -39.62 -15.38
N GLY A 171 8.40 -39.85 -16.68
CA GLY A 171 8.96 -41.10 -17.19
C GLY A 171 10.38 -41.36 -16.68
N MET A 172 11.25 -40.34 -16.68
CA MET A 172 12.61 -40.43 -16.12
C MET A 172 12.59 -40.71 -14.62
N LYS A 173 11.71 -40.04 -13.85
CA LYS A 173 11.53 -40.31 -12.41
C LYS A 173 11.06 -41.73 -12.12
N ARG A 174 10.14 -42.27 -12.94
CA ARG A 174 9.68 -43.67 -12.81
C ARG A 174 10.81 -44.65 -13.10
N LYS A 175 11.59 -44.40 -14.15
CA LYS A 175 12.76 -45.24 -14.48
C LYS A 175 13.85 -45.17 -13.40
N SER A 176 14.14 -43.98 -12.88
CA SER A 176 15.12 -43.82 -11.80
C SER A 176 14.65 -44.49 -10.50
N ALA A 177 13.35 -44.40 -10.17
CA ALA A 177 12.77 -45.10 -9.02
C ALA A 177 12.85 -46.62 -9.18
N ALA A 178 12.47 -47.15 -10.35
CA ALA A 178 12.55 -48.59 -10.62
C ALA A 178 14.00 -49.12 -10.61
N ASN A 179 14.96 -48.32 -11.09
CA ASN A 179 16.38 -48.70 -11.07
C ASN A 179 16.96 -48.61 -9.65
N ALA A 180 16.55 -47.63 -8.84
CA ALA A 180 16.89 -47.56 -7.42
C ALA A 180 16.32 -48.75 -6.65
N GLU A 181 15.08 -49.17 -6.95
CA GLU A 181 14.47 -50.37 -6.37
C GLU A 181 15.16 -51.66 -6.78
N ARG A 182 15.61 -51.78 -8.04
CA ARG A 182 16.41 -52.93 -8.49
C ARG A 182 17.77 -52.97 -7.81
N ARG A 183 18.50 -51.86 -7.77
CA ARG A 183 19.78 -51.76 -7.05
C ARG A 183 19.65 -52.11 -5.58
N ALA A 184 18.61 -51.64 -4.90
CA ALA A 184 18.34 -52.01 -3.50
C ALA A 184 18.05 -53.51 -3.34
N ARG A 185 17.40 -54.14 -4.33
CA ARG A 185 17.11 -55.58 -4.33
C ARG A 185 18.37 -56.42 -4.61
N ASP A 186 19.23 -55.96 -5.51
CA ASP A 186 20.50 -56.58 -5.84
C ASP A 186 21.54 -56.42 -4.71
N GLU A 187 21.57 -55.26 -4.02
CA GLU A 187 22.34 -55.06 -2.78
C GLU A 187 21.84 -55.95 -1.62
N ALA A 188 20.53 -56.16 -1.51
CA ALA A 188 19.94 -57.11 -0.56
C ALA A 188 20.23 -58.58 -0.91
N ALA A 189 20.43 -58.91 -2.19
CA ALA A 189 20.82 -60.25 -2.64
C ALA A 189 22.34 -60.50 -2.54
N SER A 190 23.16 -59.45 -2.62
CA SER A 190 24.62 -59.49 -2.48
C SER A 190 25.08 -59.56 -1.02
N SER A 191 24.23 -59.16 -0.06
CA SER A 191 24.50 -59.30 1.38
C SER A 191 24.17 -60.71 1.90
N ASN A 192 24.91 -61.71 1.43
CA ASN A 192 25.03 -62.97 2.16
C ASN A 192 26.06 -62.80 3.28
N THR A 193 25.60 -62.37 4.46
CA THR A 193 26.24 -62.69 5.75
C THR A 193 25.22 -63.52 6.54
N PRO A 194 25.57 -64.73 7.00
CA PRO A 194 24.61 -65.65 7.57
C PRO A 194 24.06 -65.14 8.92
N PRO A 195 22.84 -65.53 9.31
CA PRO A 195 22.24 -65.09 10.55
C PRO A 195 22.90 -65.83 11.72
N ALA A 196 23.74 -65.15 12.49
CA ALA A 196 24.13 -65.62 13.81
C ALA A 196 23.02 -65.29 14.82
N THR A 197 22.82 -66.26 15.69
CA THR A 197 21.78 -66.50 16.70
C THR A 197 21.45 -65.31 17.60
N ALA A 198 20.18 -65.28 18.01
CA ALA A 198 19.54 -64.30 18.89
C ALA A 198 20.11 -64.20 20.31
N VAL A 199 20.11 -62.99 20.88
CA VAL A 199 19.89 -62.73 22.31
C VAL A 199 18.84 -61.62 22.47
N LYS A 200 17.98 -61.82 23.48
CA LYS A 200 16.65 -61.22 23.70
C LYS A 200 16.72 -60.11 24.78
N ALA A 201 15.98 -59.01 24.55
CA ALA A 201 15.33 -58.07 25.50
C ALA A 201 15.50 -56.60 25.02
N GLY A 202 14.51 -55.71 24.91
CA GLY A 202 13.08 -55.74 25.25
C GLY A 202 12.32 -54.64 24.48
N LYS A 203 11.01 -54.85 24.33
CA LYS A 203 9.97 -53.93 23.78
C LYS A 203 9.44 -53.02 24.91
N PRO A 204 8.55 -52.01 24.69
CA PRO A 204 7.80 -51.61 23.49
C PRO A 204 7.86 -50.07 23.22
N ALA A 205 7.20 -49.40 22.25
CA ALA A 205 5.86 -49.56 21.70
C ALA A 205 5.67 -48.79 20.37
N ALA A 206 4.54 -49.08 19.73
CA ALA A 206 4.15 -48.81 18.35
C ALA A 206 3.71 -47.37 18.02
N LYS A 207 3.82 -46.95 16.74
CA LYS A 207 2.67 -46.79 15.81
C LYS A 207 3.08 -46.13 14.46
N THR A 208 2.85 -46.89 13.39
CA THR A 208 2.18 -46.55 12.11
C THR A 208 2.41 -45.23 11.35
N THR A 209 2.59 -45.46 10.04
CA THR A 209 2.06 -44.76 8.85
C THR A 209 2.86 -43.62 8.20
N LYS A 210 3.33 -43.97 6.98
CA LYS A 210 3.19 -43.25 5.71
C LYS A 210 3.47 -41.75 5.67
N THR A 211 4.26 -41.41 4.64
CA THR A 211 4.33 -40.12 3.93
C THR A 211 5.41 -39.19 4.46
N THR A 212 6.53 -39.10 3.75
CA THR A 212 6.82 -37.93 2.90
C THR A 212 8.14 -38.15 2.18
N ALA A 213 8.02 -38.55 0.91
CA ALA A 213 9.01 -38.15 -0.08
C ALA A 213 8.90 -36.64 -0.25
N ARG A 214 9.90 -35.90 0.24
CA ARG A 214 10.37 -34.64 -0.32
C ARG A 214 11.53 -34.18 0.53
N ASN A 215 12.74 -34.44 0.05
CA ASN A 215 13.83 -33.48 0.02
C ASN A 215 15.06 -34.18 -0.53
N LEU A 216 15.33 -33.98 -1.82
CA LEU A 216 16.68 -33.90 -2.38
C LEU A 216 16.57 -33.41 -3.83
N ALA A 217 17.51 -32.54 -4.20
CA ALA A 217 17.71 -31.88 -5.50
C ALA A 217 16.79 -30.69 -5.84
N LYS A 218 17.12 -29.54 -5.25
CA LYS A 218 17.33 -28.32 -6.04
C LYS A 218 18.25 -27.36 -5.27
N GLY A 219 19.48 -27.24 -5.78
CA GLY A 219 20.41 -26.20 -5.40
C GLY A 219 21.43 -26.01 -6.51
N ALA A 220 21.26 -24.96 -7.33
CA ALA A 220 22.32 -24.08 -7.82
C ALA A 220 21.78 -23.14 -8.91
N ALA A 221 21.56 -21.87 -8.57
CA ALA A 221 22.25 -20.73 -9.21
C ALA A 221 21.76 -19.38 -8.64
N LYS A 222 22.67 -18.72 -7.91
CA LYS A 222 22.95 -17.26 -7.73
C LYS A 222 21.80 -16.32 -7.32
N ASN A 223 21.77 -15.84 -6.06
CA ASN A 223 22.45 -14.65 -5.48
C ASN A 223 21.75 -13.30 -5.77
N THR A 224 21.09 -12.71 -4.76
CA THR A 224 21.47 -11.46 -4.07
C THR A 224 20.34 -10.91 -3.17
N ALA A 225 20.76 -10.30 -2.05
CA ALA A 225 20.03 -9.41 -1.12
C ALA A 225 19.23 -10.00 0.07
N ARG A 226 19.52 -9.38 1.23
CA ARG A 226 19.19 -9.70 2.64
C ARG A 226 17.73 -9.40 3.05
N PRO A 227 17.28 -9.87 4.23
CA PRO A 227 15.88 -10.04 4.61
C PRO A 227 15.32 -8.92 5.49
N ALA A 228 13.99 -8.80 5.54
CA ALA A 228 13.26 -8.17 6.64
C ALA A 228 12.12 -9.09 7.11
N ALA A 229 11.92 -9.06 8.42
CA ALA A 229 11.27 -10.10 9.22
C ALA A 229 9.74 -10.12 9.16
N LYS A 230 9.25 -11.23 9.70
CA LYS A 230 7.91 -11.81 9.73
C LYS A 230 7.31 -11.63 11.15
N ALA A 231 5.99 -11.42 11.27
CA ALA A 231 5.09 -12.00 12.30
C ALA A 231 3.70 -11.34 12.19
N ALA A 232 2.63 -12.04 11.75
CA ALA A 232 1.74 -12.97 12.51
C ALA A 232 0.74 -12.21 13.43
N ALA A 233 -0.58 -12.44 13.46
CA ALA A 233 -1.37 -13.68 13.25
C ALA A 233 -2.87 -13.37 12.94
N PRO A 234 -3.69 -14.37 12.56
CA PRO A 234 -5.15 -14.27 12.59
C PRO A 234 -5.81 -15.25 13.59
N LYS A 235 -6.95 -14.85 14.17
CA LYS A 235 -7.92 -15.75 14.82
C LYS A 235 -9.33 -15.52 14.25
N THR A 236 -10.06 -16.62 14.11
CA THR A 236 -11.34 -16.78 13.43
C THR A 236 -12.55 -16.74 14.39
N VAL A 237 -13.58 -16.02 13.93
CA VAL A 237 -15.03 -16.37 13.88
C VAL A 237 -15.84 -16.56 15.17
N ALA A 238 -16.89 -15.74 15.31
CA ALA A 238 -18.22 -16.15 15.76
C ALA A 238 -19.31 -15.22 15.17
N LYS A 239 -20.48 -15.80 14.89
CA LYS A 239 -21.63 -15.26 14.15
C LYS A 239 -22.78 -15.04 15.12
N ALA A 240 -23.55 -13.94 15.01
CA ALA A 240 -24.88 -13.83 15.63
C ALA A 240 -25.77 -12.82 14.88
N ASN A 241 -27.04 -13.20 14.73
CA ASN A 241 -28.13 -12.54 14.00
C ASN A 241 -28.90 -11.51 14.85
N SER A 242 -29.64 -10.65 14.12
CA SER A 242 -31.05 -10.25 14.36
C SER A 242 -31.37 -8.84 14.87
N ARG A 243 -32.59 -8.39 14.48
CA ARG A 243 -33.38 -7.15 14.75
C ARG A 243 -33.17 -6.06 13.70
N LYS A 244 -34.08 -5.73 12.77
CA LYS A 244 -35.56 -5.74 12.66
C LYS A 244 -36.31 -4.87 13.69
N SER A 245 -36.62 -3.62 13.30
CA SER A 245 -37.73 -2.73 13.71
C SER A 245 -37.64 -1.49 12.78
N ALA A 246 -38.52 -1.16 11.83
CA ALA A 246 -39.97 -0.97 11.79
C ALA A 246 -40.48 0.30 12.51
N LEU A 247 -41.22 1.13 11.76
CA LEU A 247 -42.04 2.33 12.10
C LEU A 247 -41.26 3.64 12.40
N SER A 248 -41.63 4.84 11.92
CA SER A 248 -42.95 5.34 11.52
C SER A 248 -42.93 6.53 10.52
N ALA A 249 -44.03 6.62 9.75
CA ALA A 249 -44.83 7.80 9.36
C ALA A 249 -44.29 8.94 8.44
N ARG A 250 -44.91 9.05 7.25
CA ARG A 250 -45.26 10.31 6.53
C ARG A 250 -46.48 10.96 7.23
N PRO A 251 -46.78 12.27 7.03
CA PRO A 251 -47.63 12.72 5.90
C PRO A 251 -47.09 14.02 5.23
N ALA A 252 -47.12 14.17 3.91
CA ALA A 252 -48.17 14.81 3.09
C ALA A 252 -48.45 16.30 3.39
N ALA A 253 -47.97 17.20 2.51
CA ALA A 253 -48.57 18.53 2.28
C ALA A 253 -48.20 19.07 0.88
N LYS A 254 -49.20 19.11 0.01
CA LYS A 254 -49.46 20.03 -1.14
C LYS A 254 -50.98 20.32 -1.06
N PRO A 255 -51.58 21.35 -1.69
CA PRO A 255 -51.03 22.38 -2.59
C PRO A 255 -51.46 23.82 -2.24
N GLY A 256 -50.72 24.84 -2.70
CA GLY A 256 -51.13 26.25 -2.62
C GLY A 256 -51.22 26.85 -4.02
N ALA A 257 -52.43 27.12 -4.47
CA ALA A 257 -52.77 27.75 -5.74
C ALA A 257 -52.34 29.23 -5.78
N GLY A 258 -51.93 29.70 -6.95
CA GLY A 258 -51.53 31.10 -7.18
C GLY A 258 -51.52 31.49 -8.66
N ARG A 259 -52.72 31.57 -9.23
CA ARG A 259 -53.19 32.34 -10.41
C ARG A 259 -52.14 33.00 -11.36
N LYS A 260 -52.23 32.65 -12.65
CA LYS A 260 -52.09 33.58 -13.79
C LYS A 260 -53.19 34.66 -13.71
N PRO A 261 -52.96 35.89 -14.21
CA PRO A 261 -53.37 36.24 -15.59
C PRO A 261 -52.43 37.28 -16.28
N THR A 262 -52.06 37.08 -17.56
CA THR A 262 -52.53 37.80 -18.77
C THR A 262 -51.80 39.09 -19.15
N GLY A 263 -51.47 39.21 -20.45
CA GLY A 263 -51.14 40.45 -21.18
C GLY A 263 -49.63 40.73 -21.26
N GLY A 264 -48.98 41.00 -22.40
CA GLY A 264 -49.43 41.37 -23.73
C GLY A 264 -48.43 42.38 -24.32
N ARG A 265 -48.22 42.36 -25.65
CA ARG A 265 -47.41 43.27 -26.49
C ARG A 265 -45.88 43.10 -26.38
N GLY A 266 -45.07 43.10 -27.44
CA GLY A 266 -45.26 43.46 -28.85
C GLY A 266 -44.24 44.56 -29.24
N GLY A 267 -43.35 44.27 -30.20
CA GLY A 267 -42.38 45.21 -30.82
C GLY A 267 -41.15 45.49 -29.95
N ARG A 268 -39.91 45.56 -30.45
CA ARG A 268 -39.37 45.87 -31.77
C ARG A 268 -38.17 44.98 -32.08
#